data_AF-A0A7W0VE45-F1
#
_entry.id   AF-A0A7W0VE45-F1
#
_cell.length_a   1.000
_cell.length_b   1.000
_cell.length_c   1.000
_cell.angle_alpha   90.00
_cell.angle_beta   90.00
_cell.angle_gamma   90.00
#
_symmetry.space_group_name_H-M   'P 1'
#
loop_
_entity.id
_entity.type
_entity.pdbx_description
1 polymer ?
#
loop_
_entity_poly.entity_id
_entity_poly.type
_entity_poly.pdbx_seq_one_letter_code
_entity_poly.pdbx_strand_id
1 'polypeptide(L)'
;EQLGAWLADDAKSPEGQLTDLDTEQYVQRAISALEPKYREVLLCRVDATEGETAERLGITVANVKIRAHRARKQLRDSLEAAR
;
A
#
# COMPACT_ATOMS: atom_id res chain seq x y z
N GLU A 1 -17.08 32.89 30.64
CA GLU A 1 -15.78 32.89 29.94
C GLU A 1 -15.47 31.47 29.45
N GLN A 2 -15.93 31.14 28.24
CA GLN A 2 -15.66 29.86 27.56
C GLN A 2 -14.36 29.98 26.76
N LEU A 3 -13.23 29.62 27.35
CA LEU A 3 -11.93 29.56 26.67
C LEU A 3 -11.15 28.32 27.13
N GLY A 4 -11.72 27.12 26.90
CA GLY A 4 -11.07 25.85 27.26
C GLY A 4 -11.21 24.72 26.25
N ALA A 5 -11.89 24.95 25.12
CA ALA A 5 -12.28 23.88 24.19
C ALA A 5 -11.64 23.96 22.79
N TRP A 6 -10.71 24.89 22.55
CA TRP A 6 -10.10 25.12 21.22
C TRP A 6 -8.58 24.89 21.16
N LEU A 7 -8.03 24.14 22.12
CA LEU A 7 -6.62 23.70 22.12
C LEU A 7 -6.51 22.17 22.19
N ALA A 8 -7.53 21.45 21.69
CA ALA A 8 -7.31 20.08 21.25
C ALA A 8 -6.76 20.19 19.82
N ASP A 9 -5.46 20.42 19.73
CA ASP A 9 -4.72 20.26 18.48
C ASP A 9 -4.86 18.78 18.10
N ASP A 10 -5.81 18.49 17.19
CA ASP A 10 -6.00 17.17 16.56
C ASP A 10 -4.85 16.86 15.57
N ALA A 11 -3.72 17.58 15.66
CA ALA A 11 -2.52 17.20 14.95
C ALA A 11 -1.78 16.16 15.79
N LYS A 12 -1.57 14.98 15.20
CA LYS A 12 -0.62 13.99 15.71
C LYS A 12 0.68 14.72 16.13
N SER A 13 1.21 14.41 17.31
CA SER A 13 2.50 14.94 17.77
C SER A 13 3.58 14.85 16.67
N PRO A 14 4.55 15.78 16.61
CA PRO A 14 5.59 15.80 15.57
C PRO A 14 6.36 14.47 15.46
N GLU A 15 6.56 13.78 16.58
CA GLU A 15 7.09 12.40 16.65
C GLU A 15 6.22 11.36 15.93
N GLY A 16 4.90 11.46 16.05
CA GLY A 16 3.95 10.60 15.35
C GLY A 16 3.88 10.88 13.85
N GLN A 17 4.04 12.16 13.44
CA GLN A 17 4.14 12.53 12.03
C GLN A 17 5.43 11.98 11.39
N LEU A 18 6.56 12.03 12.11
CA LEU A 18 7.83 11.46 11.62
C LEU A 18 7.75 9.94 11.41
N THR A 19 7.08 9.24 12.33
CA THR A 19 6.90 7.78 12.29
C THR A 19 6.01 7.33 11.12
N ASP A 20 4.95 8.10 10.82
CA ASP A 20 4.05 7.87 9.68
C ASP A 20 4.79 8.05 8.35
N LEU A 21 5.58 9.13 8.23
CA LEU A 21 6.41 9.42 7.06
C LEU A 21 7.47 8.34 6.80
N ASP A 22 8.04 7.76 7.85
CA ASP A 22 9.01 6.67 7.73
C ASP A 22 8.33 5.40 7.23
N THR A 23 7.17 5.06 7.78
CA THR A 23 6.35 3.91 7.37
C THR A 23 5.90 4.03 5.91
N GLU A 24 5.39 5.19 5.51
CA GLU A 24 4.91 5.43 4.15
C GLU A 24 6.06 5.31 3.13
N GLN A 25 7.24 5.86 3.45
CA GLN A 25 8.43 5.70 2.62
C GLN A 25 8.87 4.24 2.48
N TYR A 26 8.82 3.44 3.54
CA TYR A 26 9.15 2.02 3.45
C TYR A 26 8.18 1.24 2.56
N VAL A 27 6.88 1.48 2.73
CA VAL A 27 5.87 0.84 1.89
C VAL A 27 6.07 1.24 0.43
N GLN A 28 6.33 2.52 0.15
CA GLN A 28 6.56 3.02 -1.20
C GLN A 28 7.80 2.38 -1.85
N ARG A 29 8.89 2.21 -1.09
CA ARG A 29 10.09 1.50 -1.55
C ARG A 29 9.81 0.03 -1.83
N ALA A 30 9.07 -0.65 -0.94
CA ALA A 30 8.73 -2.06 -1.11
C ALA A 30 7.83 -2.29 -2.34
N ILE A 31 6.84 -1.41 -2.58
CA ILE A 31 6.01 -1.43 -3.80
C ILE A 31 6.84 -1.14 -5.06
N SER A 32 7.82 -0.24 -4.95
CA SER A 32 8.74 0.08 -6.06
C SER A 32 9.69 -1.08 -6.37
N ALA A 33 10.05 -1.91 -5.39
CA ALA A 33 10.88 -3.10 -5.59
C ALA A 33 10.12 -4.27 -6.23
N LEU A 34 8.78 -4.25 -6.24
CA LEU A 34 7.97 -5.29 -6.89
C LEU A 34 8.25 -5.34 -8.40
N GLU A 35 8.25 -6.55 -8.96
CA GLU A 35 8.29 -6.73 -10.41
C GLU A 35 7.08 -6.02 -11.07
N PRO A 36 7.25 -5.31 -12.22
CA PRO A 36 6.18 -4.50 -12.80
C PRO A 36 4.82 -5.22 -12.94
N LYS A 37 4.84 -6.47 -13.42
CA LYS A 37 3.64 -7.31 -13.59
C LYS A 37 2.89 -7.62 -12.29
N TYR A 38 3.57 -7.56 -11.15
CA TYR A 38 3.01 -7.77 -9.82
C TYR A 38 2.49 -6.46 -9.25
N ARG A 39 3.24 -5.36 -9.46
CA ARG A 39 2.85 -4.01 -9.06
C ARG A 39 1.54 -3.60 -9.74
N GLU A 40 1.44 -3.79 -11.07
CA GLU A 40 0.24 -3.44 -11.83
C GLU A 40 -1.02 -4.14 -11.31
N VAL A 41 -0.92 -5.45 -11.03
CA VAL A 41 -2.02 -6.23 -10.46
C VAL A 41 -2.35 -5.77 -9.04
N LEU A 42 -1.35 -5.45 -8.22
CA LEU A 42 -1.55 -4.99 -6.86
C LEU A 42 -2.27 -3.62 -6.82
N LEU A 43 -1.82 -2.68 -7.65
CA LEU A 43 -2.40 -1.34 -7.76
C LEU A 43 -3.83 -1.39 -8.28
N CYS A 44 -4.08 -2.15 -9.34
CA CYS A 44 -5.42 -2.25 -9.92
C CYS A 44 -6.42 -2.95 -8.97
N ARG A 45 -5.94 -3.82 -8.06
CA ARG A 45 -6.79 -4.51 -7.08
C ARG A 45 -7.21 -3.66 -5.89
N VAL A 46 -6.76 -2.40 -5.80
CA VAL A 46 -7.21 -1.44 -4.78
C VAL A 46 -8.64 -1.01 -5.05
N ASP A 47 -8.99 -0.77 -6.32
CA ASP A 47 -10.29 -0.22 -6.74
C ASP A 47 -11.10 -1.17 -7.66
N ALA A 48 -10.49 -2.20 -8.24
CA ALA A 48 -11.15 -3.07 -9.23
C ALA A 48 -11.25 -4.53 -8.78
N THR A 49 -12.28 -5.26 -9.23
CA THR A 49 -12.43 -6.70 -9.03
C THR A 49 -11.37 -7.52 -9.80
N GLU A 50 -11.29 -8.83 -9.55
CA GLU A 50 -10.37 -9.70 -10.29
C GLU A 50 -10.71 -9.79 -11.79
N GLY A 51 -12.00 -9.70 -12.13
CA GLY A 51 -12.49 -9.66 -13.51
C GLY A 51 -12.09 -8.36 -14.21
N GLU A 52 -12.41 -7.21 -13.60
CA GLU A 52 -12.04 -5.90 -14.15
C GLU A 52 -10.52 -5.73 -14.26
N THR A 53 -9.76 -6.25 -13.29
CA THR A 53 -8.29 -6.24 -13.34
C THR A 53 -7.78 -7.11 -14.50
N ALA A 54 -8.40 -8.27 -14.73
CA ALA A 54 -8.07 -9.16 -15.84
C ALA A 54 -8.33 -8.46 -17.19
N GLU A 55 -9.46 -7.79 -17.33
CA GLU A 55 -9.80 -7.02 -18.54
C GLU A 55 -8.85 -5.85 -18.76
N ARG A 56 -8.61 -5.02 -17.73
CA ARG A 56 -7.71 -3.85 -17.80
C ARG A 56 -6.27 -4.24 -18.17
N LEU A 57 -5.79 -5.37 -17.66
CA LEU A 57 -4.40 -5.82 -17.86
C LEU A 57 -4.26 -6.83 -19.02
N GLY A 58 -5.35 -7.21 -19.69
CA GLY A 58 -5.32 -8.18 -20.79
C GLY A 58 -4.83 -9.57 -20.39
N ILE A 59 -5.13 -10.03 -19.17
CA ILE A 59 -4.73 -11.34 -18.65
C ILE A 59 -5.94 -12.13 -18.14
N THR A 60 -5.77 -13.42 -17.83
CA THR A 60 -6.84 -14.23 -17.23
C THR A 60 -7.05 -13.90 -15.75
N VAL A 61 -8.27 -14.09 -15.25
CA VAL A 61 -8.58 -13.99 -13.80
C VAL A 61 -7.69 -14.92 -12.97
N ALA A 62 -7.37 -16.11 -13.48
CA ALA A 62 -6.43 -17.03 -12.85
C ALA A 62 -5.03 -16.41 -12.71
N ASN A 63 -4.53 -15.74 -13.75
CA ASN A 63 -3.26 -15.02 -13.69
C ASN A 63 -3.31 -13.82 -12.74
N VAL A 64 -4.43 -13.09 -12.65
CA VAL A 64 -4.63 -12.04 -11.62
C VAL A 64 -4.44 -12.61 -10.23
N LYS A 65 -5.10 -13.74 -9.91
CA LYS A 65 -4.99 -14.41 -8.59
C LYS A 65 -3.55 -14.80 -8.25
N ILE A 66 -2.87 -15.46 -9.19
CA ILE A 66 -1.48 -15.90 -9.02
C ILE A 66 -0.56 -14.69 -8.83
N ARG A 67 -0.68 -13.67 -9.68
CA ARG A 67 0.15 -12.47 -9.61
C ARG A 67 -0.11 -11.68 -8.33
N ALA A 68 -1.37 -11.51 -7.92
CA ALA A 68 -1.71 -10.83 -6.67
C ALA A 68 -1.17 -11.56 -5.43
N HIS A 69 -1.25 -12.89 -5.42
CA HIS A 69 -0.66 -13.68 -4.34
C HIS A 69 0.87 -13.50 -4.28
N ARG A 70 1.56 -13.59 -5.43
CA ARG A 70 3.01 -13.39 -5.50
C ARG A 70 3.42 -11.96 -5.14
N ALA A 71 2.67 -10.96 -5.59
CA ALA A 71 2.88 -9.55 -5.24
C ALA A 71 2.81 -9.34 -3.73
N ARG A 72 1.77 -9.87 -3.07
CA ARG A 72 1.64 -9.80 -1.61
C ARG A 72 2.75 -10.54 -0.88
N LYS A 73 3.22 -11.68 -1.41
CA LYS A 73 4.34 -12.41 -0.83
C LYS A 73 5.63 -11.58 -0.91
N GLN A 74 5.98 -11.09 -2.09
CA GLN A 74 7.17 -10.28 -2.29
C GLN A 74 7.13 -8.98 -1.49
N LEU A 75 5.96 -8.36 -1.35
CA LEU A 75 5.78 -7.18 -0.51
C LEU A 75 6.05 -7.49 0.97
N ARG A 76 5.50 -8.60 1.50
CA ARG A 76 5.81 -9.05 2.86
C ARG A 76 7.30 -9.34 3.05
N ASP A 77 7.88 -10.15 2.16
CA ASP A 77 9.30 -10.51 2.23
C ASP A 77 10.19 -9.23 2.23
N SER A 78 9.81 -8.20 1.46
CA SER A 78 10.53 -6.92 1.42
C SER A 78 10.36 -6.09 2.69
N LEU A 79 9.16 -6.08 3.28
CA LEU A 79 8.89 -5.38 4.54
C LEU A 79 9.55 -6.08 5.74
N GLU A 80 9.63 -7.41 5.72
CA GLU A 80 10.34 -8.20 6.73
C GLU A 80 11.85 -8.01 6.64
N ALA A 81 12.41 -7.92 5.44
CA ALA A 81 13.84 -7.67 5.24
C ALA A 81 14.28 -6.24 5.56
N ALA A 82 13.34 -5.28 5.56
CA ALA A 82 13.60 -3.88 5.90
C ALA A 82 13.51 -3.59 7.42
N ARG A 83 13.13 -4.59 8.22
CA ARG A 83 13.02 -4.51 9.68
C ARG A 83 14.33 -4.90 10.36
#